data_AF-W2QDE5-F1
#
_entry.id   AF-W2QDE5-F1
#
_cell.length_a   1.000
_cell.length_b   1.000
_cell.length_c   1.000
_cell.angle_alpha   90.00
_cell.angle_beta   90.00
_cell.angle_gamma   90.00
#
_symmetry.space_group_name_H-M   'P 1'
#
loop_
_entity.id
_entity.type
_entity.pdbx_description
1 polymer ?
#
loop_
_entity_poly.entity_id
_entity_poly.type
_entity_poly.pdbx_seq_one_letter_code
_entity_poly.pdbx_strand_id
1 'polypeptide(L)'
;MGNLTDVQRRAIVNDLLFSCRDGKVPHGTCLAKDYGCHWHSIKRIWNRYRENVALGIADGAPESRIKGNLGRKPYDRSELAAKLKEVPIFERHRVAATTARIGVSASLIRALLDEGHLTRRLRRIKPLLSDDNKIQRMKHTLTFIDEQTYQFENMYGMVHIDEKRTSMSVPSWFSPTKNCQSATAEANDSSPRLCFGQQLPARDTTTIAKPCLMASLGSGR
;
A
#
# COMPACT_ATOMS: atom_id res chain seq x y z
N MET A 1 -38.98 2.27 4.71
CA MET A 1 -39.21 1.76 6.08
C MET A 1 -37.95 1.98 6.90
N GLY A 2 -38.05 2.75 7.99
CA GLY A 2 -36.91 3.01 8.89
C GLY A 2 -36.52 1.78 9.70
N ASN A 3 -35.26 1.72 10.14
CA ASN A 3 -34.79 0.66 11.03
C ASN A 3 -35.32 0.89 12.46
N LEU A 4 -35.92 -0.12 13.08
CA LEU A 4 -36.33 -0.09 14.49
C LEU A 4 -35.11 0.15 15.39
N THR A 5 -35.23 1.08 16.33
CA THR A 5 -34.20 1.38 17.33
C THR A 5 -34.07 0.23 18.33
N ASP A 6 -32.94 0.15 19.03
CA ASP A 6 -32.71 -0.93 20.01
C ASP A 6 -33.72 -0.87 21.17
N VAL A 7 -34.14 0.34 21.56
CA VAL A 7 -35.19 0.56 22.57
C VAL A 7 -36.54 0.02 22.10
N GLN A 8 -36.94 0.33 20.87
CA GLN A 8 -38.18 -0.19 20.27
C GLN A 8 -38.16 -1.72 20.17
N ARG A 9 -37.01 -2.32 19.86
CA ARG A 9 -36.88 -3.79 19.79
C ARG A 9 -37.04 -4.45 21.16
N ARG A 10 -36.54 -3.83 22.23
CA ARG A 10 -36.75 -4.31 23.60
C ARG A 10 -38.21 -4.18 24.01
N ALA A 11 -38.84 -3.05 23.70
CA ALA A 11 -40.27 -2.84 23.96
C ALA A 11 -41.15 -3.89 23.27
N ILE A 12 -40.88 -4.20 21.99
CA ILE A 12 -41.57 -5.27 21.25
C ILE A 12 -41.42 -6.62 21.96
N VAL A 13 -40.22 -6.96 22.46
CA VAL A 13 -40.01 -8.22 23.19
C VAL A 13 -40.80 -8.24 24.49
N ASN A 14 -40.79 -7.15 25.25
CA ASN A 14 -41.56 -7.03 26.50
C ASN A 14 -43.07 -7.17 26.26
N ASP A 15 -43.60 -6.52 25.21
CA ASP A 15 -45.02 -6.61 24.85
C ASP A 15 -45.41 -8.03 24.40
N LEU A 16 -44.52 -8.69 23.66
CA LEU A 16 -44.70 -10.09 23.27
C LEU A 16 -44.67 -11.03 24.47
N LEU A 17 -43.77 -10.79 25.45
CA LEU A 17 -43.71 -11.55 26.70
C LEU A 17 -44.97 -11.35 27.53
N PHE A 18 -45.46 -10.12 27.64
CA PHE A 18 -46.72 -9.81 28.35
C PHE A 18 -47.93 -10.46 27.68
N SER A 19 -47.93 -10.52 26.35
CA SER A 19 -49.01 -11.14 25.55
C SER A 19 -48.90 -12.66 25.45
N CYS A 20 -47.80 -13.25 25.90
CA CYS A 20 -47.52 -14.68 25.76
C CYS A 20 -48.36 -15.50 26.75
N ARG A 21 -49.04 -16.54 26.27
CA ARG A 21 -49.70 -17.57 27.11
C ARG A 21 -49.08 -18.92 26.76
N ASP A 22 -48.67 -19.67 27.78
CA ASP A 22 -48.07 -21.02 27.63
C ASP A 22 -46.86 -21.08 26.68
N GLY A 23 -46.04 -20.02 26.67
CA GLY A 23 -44.85 -19.93 25.80
C GLY A 23 -45.17 -19.72 24.31
N LYS A 24 -46.43 -19.44 23.96
CA LYS A 24 -46.88 -19.13 22.60
C LYS A 24 -47.47 -17.72 22.53
N VAL A 25 -47.09 -17.00 21.48
CA VAL A 25 -47.69 -15.70 21.15
C VAL A 25 -49.05 -15.96 20.49
N PRO A 26 -50.16 -15.38 20.99
CA PRO A 26 -51.49 -15.59 20.45
C PRO A 26 -51.60 -15.07 19.01
N HIS A 27 -52.32 -15.81 18.17
CA HIS A 27 -52.57 -15.41 16.79
C HIS A 27 -53.40 -14.13 16.75
N GLY A 28 -52.98 -13.13 15.97
CA GLY A 28 -53.70 -11.85 15.83
C GLY A 28 -53.16 -10.67 16.63
N THR A 29 -51.98 -10.77 17.26
CA THR A 29 -51.34 -9.62 17.92
C THR A 29 -51.05 -8.53 16.89
N CYS A 30 -51.67 -7.36 17.04
CA CYS A 30 -51.57 -6.25 16.10
C CYS A 30 -50.34 -5.34 16.30
N LEU A 31 -49.33 -5.79 17.06
CA LEU A 31 -48.10 -5.05 17.38
C LEU A 31 -47.39 -4.49 16.13
N ALA A 32 -47.55 -5.15 14.98
CA ALA A 32 -47.02 -4.66 13.71
C ALA A 32 -47.54 -3.24 13.37
N LYS A 33 -48.83 -2.98 13.65
CA LYS A 33 -49.47 -1.68 13.43
C LYS A 33 -48.99 -0.64 14.44
N ASP A 34 -48.90 -1.02 15.72
CA ASP A 34 -48.51 -0.12 16.82
C ASP A 34 -47.08 0.41 16.65
N TYR A 35 -46.18 -0.46 16.21
CA TYR A 35 -44.78 -0.11 15.94
C TYR A 35 -44.52 0.35 14.48
N GLY A 36 -45.56 0.45 13.64
CA GLY A 36 -45.44 0.86 12.24
C GLY A 36 -44.49 -0.01 11.42
N CYS A 37 -44.39 -1.31 11.73
CA CYS A 37 -43.42 -2.22 11.13
C CYS A 37 -44.10 -3.44 10.51
N HIS A 38 -43.42 -4.10 9.56
CA HIS A 38 -43.95 -5.33 8.96
C HIS A 38 -43.93 -6.49 9.96
N TRP A 39 -44.95 -7.36 9.95
CA TRP A 39 -45.07 -8.49 10.88
C TRP A 39 -43.85 -9.44 10.85
N HIS A 40 -43.19 -9.60 9.70
CA HIS A 40 -41.94 -10.35 9.59
C HIS A 40 -40.82 -9.78 10.47
N SER A 41 -40.76 -8.46 10.67
CA SER A 41 -39.75 -7.82 11.52
C SER A 41 -39.94 -8.24 12.98
N ILE A 42 -41.18 -8.26 13.46
CA ILE A 42 -41.54 -8.71 14.80
C ILE A 42 -41.21 -10.20 14.97
N LYS A 43 -41.63 -11.04 14.01
CA LYS A 43 -41.31 -12.48 14.01
C LYS A 43 -39.79 -12.72 14.06
N ARG A 44 -39.01 -11.97 13.30
CA ARG A 44 -37.54 -12.07 13.29
C ARG A 44 -36.93 -11.66 14.64
N ILE A 45 -37.44 -10.59 15.26
CA ILE A 45 -37.00 -10.14 16.59
C ILE A 45 -37.28 -11.22 17.64
N TRP A 46 -38.50 -11.79 17.62
CA TRP A 46 -38.95 -12.82 18.54
C TRP A 46 -38.16 -14.13 18.43
N ASN A 47 -37.98 -14.64 17.21
CA ASN A 47 -37.23 -15.87 16.98
C ASN A 47 -35.80 -15.76 17.52
N ARG A 48 -35.12 -14.65 17.23
CA ARG A 48 -33.78 -14.38 17.74
C ARG A 48 -33.74 -14.28 19.26
N TYR A 49 -34.72 -13.60 19.88
CA TYR A 49 -34.80 -13.56 21.34
C TYR A 49 -34.88 -14.97 21.92
N ARG A 50 -35.74 -15.84 21.35
CA ARG A 50 -35.85 -17.25 21.76
C ARG A 50 -34.56 -18.04 21.56
N GLU A 51 -33.88 -17.86 20.42
CA GLU A 51 -32.59 -18.49 20.15
C GLU A 51 -31.54 -18.08 21.18
N ASN A 52 -31.43 -16.78 21.49
CA ASN A 52 -30.47 -16.27 22.47
C ASN A 52 -30.78 -16.72 23.91
N VAL A 53 -32.06 -16.77 24.28
CA VAL A 53 -32.49 -17.32 25.57
C VAL A 53 -32.15 -18.81 25.67
N ALA A 54 -32.35 -19.58 24.59
CA ALA A 54 -31.96 -21.00 24.56
C ALA A 54 -30.43 -21.20 24.68
N LEU A 55 -29.64 -20.24 24.22
CA LEU A 55 -28.18 -20.21 24.37
C LEU A 55 -27.71 -19.69 25.74
N GLY A 56 -28.62 -19.30 26.64
CA GLY A 56 -28.27 -18.81 27.98
C GLY A 56 -27.78 -17.36 28.03
N ILE A 57 -28.01 -16.57 26.98
CA ILE A 57 -27.64 -15.15 26.95
C ILE A 57 -28.66 -14.35 27.78
N ALA A 58 -28.19 -13.69 28.83
CA ALA A 58 -29.02 -12.80 29.65
C ALA A 58 -29.70 -11.72 28.77
N ASP A 59 -30.98 -11.46 29.02
CA ASP A 59 -31.84 -10.53 28.28
C ASP A 59 -32.11 -10.86 26.80
N GLY A 60 -31.59 -11.98 26.27
CA GLY A 60 -31.88 -12.46 24.90
C GLY A 60 -31.43 -11.52 23.76
N ALA A 61 -30.67 -10.45 24.06
CA ALA A 61 -30.04 -9.50 23.14
C ALA A 61 -30.85 -9.17 21.85
N PRO A 62 -32.00 -8.48 21.94
CA PRO A 62 -32.83 -8.12 20.78
C PRO A 62 -32.29 -6.93 19.98
N GLU A 63 -31.06 -6.49 20.21
CA GLU A 63 -30.47 -5.30 19.62
C GLU A 63 -30.13 -5.48 18.14
N SER A 64 -30.00 -4.38 17.41
CA SER A 64 -29.69 -4.43 15.99
C SER A 64 -28.25 -4.89 15.71
N ARG A 65 -28.11 -5.98 14.93
CA ARG A 65 -26.80 -6.40 14.38
C ARG A 65 -26.27 -5.46 13.30
N ILE A 66 -27.08 -4.49 12.89
CA ILE A 66 -26.71 -3.50 11.87
C ILE A 66 -25.57 -2.64 12.44
N LYS A 67 -25.67 -2.20 13.70
CA LYS A 67 -24.61 -1.48 14.40
C LYS A 67 -23.35 -2.37 14.47
N GLY A 68 -22.35 -2.06 13.65
CA GLY A 68 -21.09 -2.83 13.54
C GLY A 68 -20.96 -3.75 12.32
N ASN A 69 -22.06 -4.12 11.65
CA ASN A 69 -22.01 -4.84 10.36
C ASN A 69 -22.34 -3.94 9.17
N LEU A 70 -22.45 -2.64 9.40
CA LEU A 70 -22.63 -1.65 8.35
C LEU A 70 -21.32 -1.40 7.61
N GLY A 71 -21.46 -1.13 6.31
CA GLY A 71 -20.37 -0.67 5.46
C GLY A 71 -19.56 -1.80 4.83
N ARG A 72 -18.57 -1.37 4.05
CA ARG A 72 -17.62 -2.26 3.37
C ARG A 72 -16.66 -2.85 4.41
N LYS A 73 -16.52 -4.17 4.42
CA LYS A 73 -15.51 -4.86 5.25
C LYS A 73 -14.10 -4.38 4.83
N PRO A 74 -13.25 -3.98 5.78
CA PRO A 74 -11.88 -3.57 5.47
C PRO A 74 -11.06 -4.76 4.97
N TYR A 75 -10.05 -4.49 4.15
CA TYR A 75 -9.06 -5.50 3.78
C TYR A 75 -8.21 -5.86 4.99
N ASP A 76 -7.89 -7.14 5.12
CA ASP A 76 -6.86 -7.56 6.07
C ASP A 76 -5.50 -7.02 5.61
N ARG A 77 -4.89 -6.19 6.48
CA ARG A 77 -3.61 -5.54 6.20
C ARG A 77 -2.47 -6.55 6.19
N SER A 78 -2.55 -7.58 7.02
CA SER A 78 -1.51 -8.60 7.17
C SER A 78 -1.43 -9.50 5.93
N GLU A 79 -2.58 -10.01 5.48
CA GLU A 79 -2.72 -10.81 4.26
C GLU A 79 -2.27 -10.01 3.03
N LEU A 80 -2.66 -8.74 2.95
CA LEU A 80 -2.27 -7.90 1.83
C LEU A 80 -0.77 -7.60 1.81
N ALA A 81 -0.16 -7.39 2.97
CA ALA A 81 1.29 -7.25 3.08
C ALA A 81 2.03 -8.53 2.65
N ALA A 82 1.48 -9.71 2.94
CA ALA A 82 2.01 -10.99 2.47
C ALA A 82 1.97 -11.09 0.93
N LYS A 83 0.82 -10.77 0.31
CA LYS A 83 0.69 -10.72 -1.17
C LYS A 83 1.68 -9.74 -1.81
N LEU A 84 1.90 -8.58 -1.18
CA LEU A 84 2.91 -7.61 -1.61
C LEU A 84 4.33 -8.19 -1.52
N LYS A 85 4.62 -9.05 -0.54
CA LYS A 85 5.91 -9.73 -0.38
C LYS A 85 6.15 -10.86 -1.37
N GLU A 86 5.15 -11.30 -2.13
CA GLU A 86 5.32 -12.27 -3.21
C GLU A 86 5.69 -11.60 -4.55
N VAL A 87 5.19 -10.38 -4.79
CA VAL A 87 5.44 -9.64 -6.06
C VAL A 87 6.94 -9.44 -6.27
N PRO A 88 7.57 -9.71 -7.41
CA PRO A 88 9.01 -9.49 -7.56
C PRO A 88 9.46 -8.03 -7.29
N ILE A 89 10.66 -7.84 -6.72
CA ILE A 89 11.17 -6.52 -6.27
C ILE A 89 11.11 -5.47 -7.39
N PHE A 90 11.72 -5.76 -8.54
CA PHE A 90 11.01 -5.75 -9.82
C PHE A 90 9.91 -4.73 -10.11
N GLU A 91 8.73 -5.13 -9.68
CA GLU A 91 7.47 -4.48 -10.00
C GLU A 91 6.99 -3.64 -8.83
N ARG A 92 7.62 -3.77 -7.65
CA ARG A 92 7.31 -3.00 -6.44
C ARG A 92 7.81 -1.55 -6.50
N HIS A 93 8.55 -1.15 -7.53
CA HIS A 93 9.19 0.17 -7.56
C HIS A 93 8.23 1.33 -7.72
N ARG A 94 7.18 1.15 -8.50
CA ARG A 94 6.17 2.17 -8.74
C ARG A 94 4.88 1.67 -8.13
N VAL A 95 4.25 2.49 -7.28
CA VAL A 95 2.95 2.17 -6.68
C VAL A 95 1.96 1.73 -7.77
N ALA A 96 1.93 2.42 -8.90
CA ALA A 96 1.08 2.08 -10.05
C ALA A 96 1.31 0.66 -10.62
N ALA A 97 2.56 0.20 -10.70
CA ALA A 97 2.88 -1.13 -11.20
C ALA A 97 2.45 -2.20 -10.18
N THR A 98 2.72 -1.98 -8.90
CA THR A 98 2.28 -2.85 -7.81
C THR A 98 0.76 -2.95 -7.74
N THR A 99 0.05 -1.83 -7.88
CA THR A 99 -1.43 -1.82 -7.89
C THR A 99 -2.00 -2.58 -9.08
N ALA A 100 -1.40 -2.45 -10.27
CA ALA A 100 -1.85 -3.16 -11.45
C ALA A 100 -1.64 -4.66 -11.32
N ARG A 101 -0.53 -5.10 -10.71
CA ARG A 101 -0.23 -6.52 -10.50
C ARG A 101 -1.15 -7.17 -9.45
N ILE A 102 -1.43 -6.49 -8.34
CA ILE A 102 -2.19 -7.04 -7.20
C ILE A 102 -3.69 -6.79 -7.33
N GLY A 103 -4.10 -5.80 -8.14
CA GLY A 103 -5.51 -5.40 -8.28
C GLY A 103 -6.03 -4.59 -7.09
N VAL A 104 -5.17 -3.80 -6.45
CA VAL A 104 -5.49 -3.01 -5.24
C VAL A 104 -5.32 -1.53 -5.51
N SER A 105 -6.09 -0.67 -4.81
CA SER A 105 -5.98 0.78 -5.00
C SER A 105 -4.64 1.33 -4.51
N ALA A 106 -4.17 2.39 -5.17
CA ALA A 106 -2.93 3.07 -4.79
C ALA A 106 -3.02 3.76 -3.41
N SER A 107 -4.24 4.09 -2.96
CA SER A 107 -4.48 4.61 -1.61
C SER A 107 -4.18 3.57 -0.55
N LEU A 108 -4.56 2.31 -0.77
CA LEU A 108 -4.35 1.23 0.19
C LEU A 108 -2.85 0.94 0.37
N ILE A 109 -2.08 0.88 -0.73
CA ILE A 109 -0.64 0.68 -0.66
C ILE A 109 0.07 1.81 0.11
N ARG A 110 -0.38 3.06 -0.07
CA ARG A 110 0.15 4.20 0.71
C ARG A 110 -0.20 4.08 2.19
N ALA A 111 -1.45 3.77 2.50
CA ALA A 111 -1.87 3.55 3.89
C ALA A 111 -1.04 2.43 4.56
N LEU A 112 -0.73 1.33 3.85
CA LEU A 112 0.16 0.27 4.37
C LEU A 112 1.60 0.74 4.64
N LEU A 113 2.11 1.71 3.88
CA LEU A 113 3.42 2.31 4.11
C LEU A 113 3.38 3.23 5.34
N ASP A 114 2.33 4.04 5.45
CA ASP A 114 2.16 4.99 6.56
C ASP A 114 1.89 4.26 7.89
N GLU A 115 1.10 3.19 7.85
CA GLU A 115 0.83 2.28 8.98
C GLU A 115 2.04 1.41 9.35
N GLY A 116 3.10 1.38 8.52
CA GLY A 116 4.34 0.64 8.79
C GLY A 116 4.29 -0.86 8.46
N HIS A 117 3.21 -1.35 7.87
CA HIS A 117 3.12 -2.74 7.38
C HIS A 117 4.09 -3.03 6.22
N LEU A 118 4.50 -1.99 5.51
CA LEU A 118 5.51 -2.03 4.46
C LEU A 118 6.61 -1.01 4.74
N THR A 119 7.85 -1.36 4.41
CA THR A 119 8.98 -0.42 4.51
C THR A 119 9.48 -0.03 3.13
N ARG A 120 9.58 1.27 2.87
CA ARG A 120 10.20 1.78 1.64
C ARG A 120 11.71 1.59 1.69
N ARG A 121 12.26 0.84 0.74
CA ARG A 121 13.71 0.73 0.56
C ARG A 121 14.21 1.58 -0.59
N LEU A 122 15.33 2.26 -0.34
CA LEU A 122 16.04 3.00 -1.37
C LEU A 122 16.99 2.07 -2.12
N ARG A 123 17.17 2.34 -3.42
CA ARG A 123 18.17 1.65 -4.24
C ARG A 123 19.57 2.28 -4.16
N ARG A 124 19.68 3.45 -3.54
CA ARG A 124 20.93 4.22 -3.50
C ARG A 124 21.92 3.50 -2.59
N ILE A 125 23.12 3.24 -3.12
CA ILE A 125 24.24 2.65 -2.36
C ILE A 125 24.79 3.65 -1.36
N LYS A 126 24.92 4.92 -1.78
CA LYS A 126 25.37 6.00 -0.90
C LYS A 126 24.31 6.28 0.18
N PRO A 127 24.74 6.55 1.42
CA PRO A 127 23.82 6.88 2.50
C PRO A 127 23.02 8.14 2.16
N LEU A 128 21.83 8.26 2.76
CA LEU A 128 21.07 9.50 2.71
C LEU A 128 21.85 10.60 3.44
N LEU A 129 21.83 11.80 2.86
CA LEU A 129 22.38 12.97 3.54
C LEU A 129 21.38 13.42 4.62
N SER A 130 21.80 13.39 5.88
CA SER A 130 21.13 14.12 6.95
C SER A 130 21.23 15.63 6.69
N ASP A 131 20.39 16.41 7.35
CA ASP A 131 20.42 17.87 7.19
C ASP A 131 21.75 18.46 7.68
N ASP A 132 22.34 17.91 8.74
CA ASP A 132 23.69 18.27 9.19
C ASP A 132 24.74 17.98 8.11
N ASN A 133 24.68 16.81 7.47
CA ASN A 133 25.60 16.45 6.40
C ASN A 133 25.45 17.39 5.19
N LYS A 134 24.24 17.90 4.90
CA LYS A 134 24.02 18.90 3.86
C LYS A 134 24.67 20.23 4.24
N ILE A 135 24.47 20.69 5.47
CA ILE A 135 25.06 21.93 5.97
C ILE A 135 26.59 21.85 5.96
N GLN A 136 27.18 20.74 6.41
CA GLN A 136 28.63 20.57 6.40
C GLN A 136 29.20 20.57 4.97
N ARG A 137 28.52 19.91 4.02
CA ARG A 137 28.91 19.97 2.61
C ARG A 137 28.79 21.36 2.01
N MET A 138 27.76 22.11 2.39
CA MET A 138 27.59 23.51 1.99
C MET A 138 28.71 24.37 2.58
N LYS A 139 29.01 24.26 3.87
CA LYS A 139 30.12 24.98 4.51
C LYS A 139 31.47 24.65 3.85
N HIS A 140 31.72 23.37 3.59
CA HIS A 140 32.92 22.92 2.88
C HIS A 140 32.96 23.43 1.44
N THR A 141 31.84 23.64 0.76
CA THR A 141 31.87 24.23 -0.60
C THR A 141 32.11 25.74 -0.56
N LEU A 142 31.61 26.42 0.47
CA LEU A 142 31.86 27.85 0.67
C LEU A 142 33.33 28.17 0.94
N THR A 143 34.11 27.26 1.53
CA THR A 143 35.55 27.49 1.75
C THR A 143 36.38 27.56 0.46
N PHE A 144 35.82 27.11 -0.68
CA PHE A 144 36.50 27.22 -1.98
C PHE A 144 36.07 28.45 -2.77
N ILE A 145 35.18 29.28 -2.23
CA ILE A 145 34.67 30.47 -2.90
C ILE A 145 35.32 31.69 -2.24
N ASP A 146 35.95 32.53 -3.05
CA ASP A 146 36.50 33.81 -2.59
C ASP A 146 35.36 34.82 -2.33
N GLU A 147 35.35 35.44 -1.16
CA GLU A 147 34.28 36.33 -0.70
C GLU A 147 34.19 37.64 -1.52
N GLN A 148 35.29 38.08 -2.13
CA GLN A 148 35.34 39.34 -2.86
C GLN A 148 34.91 39.18 -4.32
N THR A 149 35.39 38.13 -4.97
CA THR A 149 35.12 37.87 -6.39
C THR A 149 33.91 36.96 -6.60
N TYR A 150 33.46 36.23 -5.56
CA TYR A 150 32.45 35.17 -5.62
C TYR A 150 32.78 34.08 -6.65
N GLN A 151 34.06 33.91 -6.96
CA GLN A 151 34.56 32.88 -7.86
C GLN A 151 35.17 31.74 -7.06
N PHE A 152 35.15 30.53 -7.63
CA PHE A 152 35.87 29.41 -7.04
C PHE A 152 37.37 29.64 -7.18
N GLU A 153 38.11 29.42 -6.09
CA GLU A 153 39.56 29.42 -6.12
C GLU A 153 40.09 28.32 -7.04
N ASN A 154 41.10 28.66 -7.82
CA ASN A 154 41.74 27.70 -8.71
C ASN A 154 42.44 26.61 -7.88
N MET A 155 41.99 25.36 -8.01
CA MET A 155 42.45 24.20 -7.23
C MET A 155 43.87 23.69 -7.61
N TYR A 156 44.72 24.54 -8.20
CA TYR A 156 46.06 24.14 -8.66
C TYR A 156 46.97 23.65 -7.53
N GLY A 157 46.67 24.00 -6.27
CA GLY A 157 47.41 23.54 -5.08
C GLY A 157 46.83 22.28 -4.40
N MET A 158 45.75 21.68 -4.92
CA MET A 158 45.08 20.57 -4.25
C MET A 158 45.14 19.28 -5.06
N VAL A 159 45.76 18.23 -4.51
CA VAL A 159 45.77 16.88 -5.08
C VAL A 159 44.73 16.02 -4.37
N HIS A 160 43.70 15.58 -5.09
CA HIS A 160 42.68 14.67 -4.57
C HIS A 160 43.15 13.22 -4.76
N ILE A 161 43.34 12.49 -3.66
CA ILE A 161 43.68 11.06 -3.66
C ILE A 161 42.46 10.31 -3.13
N ASP A 162 41.95 9.35 -3.89
CA ASP A 162 40.86 8.46 -3.48
C ASP A 162 41.28 7.00 -3.61
N GLU A 163 41.18 6.25 -2.53
CA GLU A 163 41.54 4.84 -2.52
C GLU A 163 40.34 3.99 -2.98
N LYS A 164 40.38 3.60 -4.26
CA LYS A 164 39.41 2.64 -4.78
C LYS A 164 39.93 1.22 -4.62
N ARG A 165 39.42 0.51 -3.61
CA ARG A 165 39.67 -0.94 -3.49
C ARG A 165 38.99 -1.68 -4.65
N THR A 166 39.79 -2.34 -5.47
CA THR A 166 39.33 -3.27 -6.50
C THR A 166 39.46 -4.69 -5.98
N SER A 167 38.35 -5.42 -5.91
CA SER A 167 38.41 -6.86 -5.65
C SER A 167 38.90 -7.55 -6.93
N MET A 168 39.86 -8.46 -6.79
CA MET A 168 40.33 -9.33 -7.87
C MET A 168 39.22 -10.31 -8.29
N SER A 169 38.23 -9.84 -9.02
CA SER A 169 37.36 -10.69 -9.83
C SER A 169 37.49 -10.20 -11.26
N VAL A 170 38.34 -10.90 -12.00
CA VAL A 170 38.58 -10.67 -13.43
C VAL A 170 37.21 -10.68 -14.14
N PRO A 171 36.85 -9.65 -14.92
CA PRO A 171 35.59 -9.65 -15.67
C PRO A 171 35.58 -10.82 -16.65
N SER A 172 34.43 -11.49 -16.86
CA SER A 172 34.31 -12.66 -17.75
C SER A 172 34.71 -12.40 -19.22
N TRP A 173 34.84 -11.13 -19.60
CA TRP A 173 35.24 -10.65 -20.92
C TRP A 173 36.75 -10.41 -21.04
N PHE A 174 37.50 -10.49 -19.93
CA PHE A 174 38.96 -10.58 -19.93
C PHE A 174 39.33 -12.06 -19.73
N SER A 175 39.55 -12.77 -20.84
CA SER A 175 39.97 -14.18 -20.83
C SER A 175 41.47 -14.29 -21.05
N PRO A 176 42.29 -14.58 -20.02
CA PRO A 176 43.55 -15.28 -20.22
C PRO A 176 43.21 -16.73 -20.55
N THR A 177 43.67 -17.19 -21.69
CA THR A 177 43.53 -18.56 -22.17
C THR A 177 43.96 -19.60 -21.12
N LYS A 178 43.03 -20.53 -20.84
CA LYS A 178 43.23 -21.94 -20.43
C LYS A 178 43.91 -22.18 -19.07
N ASN A 179 43.17 -22.73 -18.11
CA ASN A 179 43.10 -24.19 -17.94
C ASN A 179 42.02 -24.59 -16.92
N CYS A 180 41.24 -25.60 -17.32
CA CYS A 180 40.31 -26.32 -16.48
C CYS A 180 41.06 -27.04 -15.37
N GLN A 181 40.64 -26.87 -14.11
CA GLN A 181 40.55 -27.99 -13.17
C GLN A 181 39.26 -27.87 -12.35
N SER A 182 38.53 -28.97 -12.36
CA SER A 182 37.28 -29.24 -11.67
C SER A 182 37.44 -29.19 -10.15
N ALA A 183 36.55 -28.49 -9.47
CA ALA A 183 36.26 -28.75 -8.06
C ALA A 183 34.79 -28.40 -7.78
N THR A 184 34.04 -29.44 -7.40
CA THR A 184 32.67 -29.42 -6.88
C THR A 184 32.60 -28.57 -5.62
N ALA A 185 31.62 -27.67 -5.52
CA ALA A 185 31.31 -26.95 -4.28
C ALA A 185 29.81 -26.99 -3.99
N GLU A 186 29.52 -27.44 -2.77
CA GLU A 186 28.22 -27.58 -2.14
C GLU A 186 27.47 -26.25 -2.04
N ALA A 187 26.14 -26.36 -2.09
CA ALA A 187 25.20 -25.26 -1.95
C ALA A 187 25.34 -24.59 -0.57
N ASN A 188 25.69 -23.30 -0.57
CA ASN A 188 25.39 -22.43 0.56
C ASN A 188 24.76 -21.13 0.04
N ASP A 189 23.55 -20.91 0.55
CA ASP A 189 22.62 -19.85 0.23
C ASP A 189 23.15 -18.49 0.71
N SER A 190 23.89 -17.82 -0.17
CA SER A 190 24.32 -16.44 0.00
C SER A 190 24.52 -15.82 -1.38
N SER A 191 23.42 -15.58 -2.07
CA SER A 191 23.43 -15.00 -3.43
C SER A 191 24.19 -13.66 -3.48
N PRO A 192 25.30 -13.57 -4.25
CA PRO A 192 25.88 -12.29 -4.65
C PRO A 192 25.01 -11.69 -5.76
N ARG A 193 24.68 -10.39 -5.64
CA ARG A 193 23.93 -9.65 -6.67
C ARG A 193 24.74 -9.56 -7.97
N LEU A 194 24.41 -10.42 -8.92
CA LEU A 194 24.70 -10.23 -10.35
C LEU A 194 23.67 -9.28 -10.95
N CYS A 195 24.05 -8.02 -11.14
CA CYS A 195 23.34 -7.12 -12.04
C CYS A 195 23.96 -7.30 -13.44
N PHE A 196 23.38 -8.18 -14.27
CA PHE A 196 23.64 -8.15 -15.70
C PHE A 196 23.05 -6.86 -16.29
N GLY A 197 23.90 -6.08 -16.95
CA GLY A 197 23.47 -4.96 -17.78
C GLY A 197 22.69 -5.52 -18.98
N GLN A 198 21.42 -5.14 -19.10
CA GLN A 198 20.75 -5.24 -20.39
C GLN A 198 21.18 -4.03 -21.22
N GLN A 199 21.87 -4.34 -22.33
CA GLN A 199 22.17 -3.42 -23.40
C GLN A 199 20.85 -2.86 -23.94
N LEU A 200 20.61 -1.56 -23.79
CA LEU A 200 19.59 -0.87 -24.60
C LEU A 200 20.18 -0.68 -26.01
N PRO A 201 19.48 -1.06 -27.08
CA PRO A 201 19.95 -0.76 -28.43
C PRO A 201 19.95 0.76 -28.67
N ALA A 202 20.99 1.22 -29.36
CA ALA A 202 21.24 2.61 -29.71
C ALA A 202 20.04 3.19 -30.49
N ARG A 203 19.60 4.39 -30.11
CA ARG A 203 18.70 5.20 -30.91
C ARG A 203 19.55 6.02 -31.88
N ASP A 204 19.42 5.71 -33.17
CA ASP A 204 20.01 6.51 -34.23
C ASP A 204 19.48 7.94 -34.19
N THR A 205 20.41 8.88 -34.01
CA THR A 205 20.19 10.30 -34.22
C THR A 205 20.32 10.59 -35.71
N THR A 206 19.20 10.86 -36.39
CA THR A 206 19.24 11.58 -37.67
C THR A 206 18.12 12.62 -37.77
N THR A 207 18.59 13.86 -37.97
CA THR A 207 17.96 14.92 -38.78
C THR A 207 16.95 15.85 -38.10
N ILE A 208 17.52 17.00 -37.72
CA ILE A 208 16.93 18.32 -37.59
C ILE A 208 16.24 18.74 -38.90
N ALA A 209 14.99 19.20 -38.83
CA ALA A 209 14.49 20.36 -39.57
C ALA A 209 13.11 20.80 -39.04
N LYS A 210 13.06 21.98 -38.40
CA LYS A 210 11.87 22.83 -38.40
C LYS A 210 11.78 23.52 -39.77
N PRO A 211 10.58 23.94 -40.20
CA PRO A 211 10.36 25.39 -40.12
C PRO A 211 8.97 25.76 -39.59
N CYS A 212 8.95 26.88 -38.88
CA CYS A 212 7.77 27.73 -38.73
C CYS A 212 7.26 28.18 -40.11
N LEU A 213 5.95 28.20 -40.29
CA LEU A 213 5.32 29.22 -41.12
C LEU A 213 3.91 29.52 -40.59
N MET A 214 3.72 30.82 -40.34
CA MET A 214 2.47 31.51 -40.05
C MET A 214 1.40 31.23 -41.11
N ALA A 215 0.12 31.23 -40.71
CA ALA A 215 -0.89 32.18 -41.19
C ALA A 215 -2.34 31.67 -41.11
N SER A 216 -3.19 32.62 -40.74
CA SER A 216 -4.56 32.84 -41.24
C SER A 216 -5.74 32.18 -40.52
N LEU A 217 -6.43 33.06 -39.79
CA LEU A 217 -7.88 33.13 -39.67
C LEU A 217 -8.59 32.89 -41.02
N GLY A 218 -9.75 32.22 -40.96
CA GLY A 218 -10.68 32.06 -42.08
C GLY A 218 -12.06 31.66 -41.56
N SER A 219 -13.04 32.54 -41.77
CA SER A 219 -14.44 32.40 -41.41
C SER A 219 -15.22 31.52 -42.39
N GLY A 220 -16.38 31.03 -41.93
CA GLY A 220 -17.58 30.82 -42.75
C GLY A 220 -17.80 29.41 -43.30
N ARG A 221 -18.68 28.63 -42.66
CA ARG A 221 -20.14 28.60 -42.89
C ARG A 221 -20.81 27.82 -41.77
#